data_AF-A0A7L5YY41-F1
#
_entry.id   AF-A0A7L5YY41-F1
#
_cell.length_a   1.000
_cell.length_b   1.000
_cell.length_c   1.000
_cell.angle_alpha   90.00
_cell.angle_beta   90.00
_cell.angle_gamma   90.00
#
_symmetry.space_group_name_H-M   'P 1'
#
loop_
_entity.id
_entity.type
_entity.pdbx_description
1 polymer ?
#
loop_
_entity_poly.entity_id
_entity_poly.type
_entity_poly.pdbx_seq_one_letter_code
_entity_poly.pdbx_strand_id
1 'polypeptide(L)'
;MVRQRLIRNDPPLPDAVVLVRSLFDSYPGGRVFGRDQLIADATKNFELFGYYGLSLWAVVGEWSLDRILAEKSNRAARVAAFTAAALRAEGLGLVLSGNAPHVDVTVDDAPAGIAELVQITEVSAEDLADGLLRVTYTLVENDYFVGDKE
;
A
#
# COMPACT_ATOMS: atom_id res chain seq x y z
N MET A 1 0.94 -24.08 2.71
CA MET A 1 -0.44 -23.72 2.31
C MET A 1 -0.49 -22.21 2.23
N VAL A 2 -0.85 -21.64 1.08
CA VAL A 2 -1.02 -20.18 0.91
C VAL A 2 -2.11 -19.71 1.87
N ARG A 3 -1.86 -18.64 2.63
CA ARG A 3 -2.88 -18.10 3.54
C ARG A 3 -3.81 -17.24 2.69
N GLN A 4 -5.09 -17.57 2.59
CA GLN A 4 -6.01 -16.66 1.92
C GLN A 4 -6.27 -15.44 2.80
N ARG A 5 -6.09 -14.24 2.24
CA ARG A 5 -6.42 -12.99 2.94
C ARG A 5 -7.91 -12.72 2.79
N LEU A 6 -8.55 -12.27 3.87
CA LEU A 6 -9.90 -11.75 3.78
C LEU A 6 -9.87 -10.41 3.03
N ILE A 7 -10.52 -10.37 1.87
CA ILE A 7 -10.89 -9.14 1.17
C ILE A 7 -12.22 -8.68 1.76
N ARG A 8 -12.32 -7.40 2.14
CA ARG A 8 -13.53 -6.84 2.73
C ARG A 8 -14.44 -6.30 1.63
N ASN A 9 -15.73 -6.64 1.72
CA ASN A 9 -16.81 -6.04 0.91
C ASN A 9 -17.24 -4.68 1.49
N ASP A 10 -16.27 -3.81 1.71
CA ASP A 10 -16.50 -2.43 2.14
C ASP A 10 -16.70 -1.54 0.90
N PRO A 11 -17.44 -0.42 1.02
CA PRO A 11 -17.58 0.52 -0.09
C PRO A 11 -16.22 1.05 -0.55
N PRO A 12 -16.06 1.36 -1.85
CA PRO A 12 -14.80 1.87 -2.36
C PRO A 12 -14.40 3.15 -1.62
N LEU A 13 -13.10 3.29 -1.33
CA LEU A 13 -12.59 4.49 -0.67
C LEU A 13 -12.87 5.73 -1.53
N PRO A 14 -13.36 6.84 -0.94
CA PRO A 14 -13.46 8.11 -1.63
C PRO A 14 -12.11 8.54 -2.22
N ASP A 15 -12.14 9.19 -3.38
CA ASP A 15 -10.93 9.63 -4.09
C ASP A 15 -10.03 10.56 -3.27
N ALA A 16 -10.62 11.36 -2.38
CA ALA A 16 -9.90 12.26 -1.49
C ALA A 16 -9.20 11.57 -0.31
N VAL A 17 -9.41 10.27 -0.10
CA VAL A 17 -8.76 9.54 0.99
C VAL A 17 -7.25 9.52 0.80
N VAL A 18 -6.52 9.86 1.87
CA VAL A 18 -5.06 9.77 1.93
C VAL A 18 -4.66 8.35 2.31
N LEU A 19 -3.69 7.80 1.57
CA LEU A 19 -3.12 6.48 1.77
C LEU A 19 -1.63 6.59 2.04
N VAL A 20 -1.17 5.97 3.11
CA VAL A 20 0.19 6.12 3.63
C VAL A 20 0.98 4.84 3.41
N ARG A 21 2.16 4.96 2.80
CA ARG A 21 3.13 3.87 2.66
C ARG A 21 4.45 4.24 3.33
N SER A 22 4.96 3.36 4.18
CA SER A 22 6.22 3.56 4.89
C SER A 22 7.43 3.64 3.97
N LEU A 23 8.35 4.56 4.28
CA LEU A 23 9.66 4.68 3.65
C LEU A 23 10.74 4.46 4.70
N PHE A 24 11.54 3.41 4.51
CA PHE A 24 12.74 3.23 5.31
C PHE A 24 13.85 4.11 4.74
N ASP A 25 14.55 4.86 5.61
CA ASP A 25 15.66 5.76 5.26
C ASP A 25 16.88 5.04 4.66
N SER A 26 16.79 3.73 4.45
CA SER A 26 17.91 2.83 4.16
C SER A 26 18.31 2.75 2.69
N TYR A 27 18.14 3.79 1.87
CA TYR A 27 18.62 3.76 0.48
C TYR A 27 19.49 4.96 0.09
N PRO A 28 20.80 4.76 -0.13
CA PRO A 28 21.66 5.79 -0.69
C PRO A 28 21.20 6.12 -2.13
N GLY A 29 20.97 7.41 -2.41
CA GLY A 29 20.67 7.90 -3.77
C GLY A 29 19.42 8.77 -3.91
N GLY A 30 18.67 9.03 -2.83
CA GLY A 30 17.58 10.01 -2.84
C GLY A 30 16.33 9.62 -3.63
N ARG A 31 16.26 8.38 -4.16
CA ARG A 31 15.01 7.83 -4.69
C ARG A 31 14.20 7.23 -3.54
N VAL A 32 13.00 7.74 -3.42
CA VAL A 32 11.94 7.28 -2.54
C VAL A 32 11.29 6.08 -3.23
N PHE A 33 11.28 4.92 -2.56
CA PHE A 33 10.97 3.59 -3.10
C PHE A 33 11.96 3.10 -4.18
N GLY A 34 12.75 2.09 -3.85
CA GLY A 34 13.49 1.34 -4.87
C GLY A 34 12.58 0.35 -5.59
N ARG A 35 12.65 0.31 -6.93
CA ARG A 35 11.87 -0.61 -7.77
C ARG A 35 12.00 -2.05 -7.29
N ASP A 36 13.22 -2.49 -7.01
CA ASP A 36 13.51 -3.85 -6.55
C ASP A 36 12.87 -4.17 -5.19
N GLN A 37 12.79 -3.18 -4.30
CA GLN A 37 12.10 -3.34 -3.01
C GLN A 37 10.58 -3.48 -3.19
N LEU A 38 9.99 -2.68 -4.08
CA LEU A 38 8.56 -2.80 -4.38
C LEU A 38 8.24 -4.17 -4.99
N ILE A 39 9.09 -4.65 -5.89
CA ILE A 39 8.95 -6.00 -6.47
C ILE A 39 9.07 -7.06 -5.38
N ALA A 40 10.06 -6.94 -4.49
CA ALA A 40 10.25 -7.88 -3.39
C ALA A 40 9.04 -7.91 -2.43
N ASP A 41 8.51 -6.74 -2.08
CA ASP A 41 7.32 -6.61 -1.23
C ASP A 41 6.09 -7.24 -1.90
N ALA A 42 5.85 -6.92 -3.17
CA ALA A 42 4.74 -7.49 -3.94
C ALA A 42 4.87 -9.02 -4.08
N THR A 43 6.08 -9.52 -4.34
CA THR A 43 6.37 -10.96 -4.43
C THR A 43 6.10 -11.66 -3.12
N LYS A 44 6.55 -11.08 -2.00
CA LYS A 44 6.27 -11.60 -0.66
C LYS A 44 4.76 -11.61 -0.37
N ASN A 45 4.02 -10.59 -0.80
CA ASN A 45 2.57 -10.58 -0.67
C ASN A 45 1.94 -11.74 -1.46
N PHE A 46 2.42 -12.02 -2.67
CA PHE A 46 1.96 -13.14 -3.49
C PHE A 46 2.25 -14.49 -2.84
N GLU A 47 3.46 -14.72 -2.33
CA GLU A 47 3.82 -15.97 -1.64
C GLU A 47 2.93 -16.24 -0.43
N LEU A 48 2.56 -15.18 0.30
CA LEU A 48 1.74 -15.27 1.49
C LEU A 48 0.26 -15.43 1.17
N PHE A 49 -0.25 -14.69 0.17
CA PHE A 49 -1.68 -14.46 -0.03
C PHE A 49 -2.23 -14.85 -1.41
N GLY A 50 -1.36 -15.20 -2.36
CA GLY A 50 -1.73 -15.63 -3.71
C GLY A 50 -2.02 -14.48 -4.69
N TYR A 51 -1.64 -13.24 -4.36
CA TYR A 51 -1.80 -12.09 -5.23
C TYR A 51 -0.69 -11.03 -5.04
N TYR A 52 -0.33 -10.31 -6.11
CA TYR A 52 0.60 -9.18 -6.01
C TYR A 52 -0.12 -7.96 -5.43
N GLY A 53 0.42 -7.43 -4.33
CA GLY A 53 -0.15 -6.27 -3.65
C GLY A 53 0.91 -5.54 -2.84
N LEU A 54 0.79 -4.22 -2.75
CA LEU A 54 1.62 -3.39 -1.88
C LEU A 54 0.74 -2.80 -0.78
N SER A 55 1.17 -2.92 0.47
CA SER A 55 0.38 -2.45 1.61
C SER A 55 0.50 -0.93 1.83
N LEU A 56 -0.65 -0.33 2.12
CA LEU A 56 -0.87 1.07 2.50
C LEU A 56 -1.82 1.15 3.71
N TRP A 57 -1.86 2.33 4.33
CA TRP A 57 -2.75 2.65 5.45
C TRP A 57 -3.64 3.84 5.11
N ALA A 58 -4.95 3.68 5.17
CA ALA A 58 -5.92 4.73 4.86
C ALA A 58 -6.17 5.68 6.05
N VAL A 59 -6.11 6.99 5.80
CA VAL A 59 -6.54 7.99 6.78
C VAL A 59 -8.06 8.09 6.76
N VAL A 60 -8.73 7.31 7.61
CA VAL A 60 -10.19 7.17 7.65
C VAL A 60 -10.72 6.92 9.06
N GLY A 61 -11.89 7.48 9.37
CA GLY A 61 -12.54 7.29 10.66
C GLY A 61 -11.66 7.71 11.82
N GLU A 62 -11.37 6.78 12.74
CA GLU A 62 -10.49 7.01 13.89
C GLU A 62 -8.99 6.91 13.59
N TRP A 63 -8.62 6.58 12.35
CA TRP A 63 -7.24 6.48 11.90
C TRP A 63 -6.81 7.80 11.28
N SER A 64 -6.44 8.76 12.12
CA SER A 64 -5.78 9.99 11.68
C SER A 64 -4.37 9.71 11.12
N LEU A 65 -3.81 10.67 10.38
CA LEU A 65 -2.43 10.60 9.91
C LEU A 65 -1.46 10.37 11.07
N ASP A 66 -1.55 11.17 12.14
CA ASP A 66 -0.72 11.04 13.34
C ASP A 66 -0.78 9.64 13.94
N ARG A 67 -1.97 9.05 14.04
CA ARG A 67 -2.15 7.70 14.57
C ARG A 67 -1.51 6.64 13.68
N ILE A 68 -1.66 6.77 12.36
CA ILE A 68 -1.01 5.88 11.39
C ILE A 68 0.52 5.99 11.50
N LEU A 69 1.04 7.21 11.59
CA LEU A 69 2.47 7.46 11.76
C LEU A 69 3.01 6.84 13.06
N ALA A 70 2.29 7.01 14.17
CA ALA A 70 2.67 6.51 15.49
C ALA A 70 2.52 5.00 15.68
N GLU A 71 1.51 4.37 15.06
CA GLU A 71 1.18 2.96 15.33
C GLU A 71 1.52 2.01 14.19
N LYS A 72 1.50 2.47 12.93
CA LYS A 72 1.65 1.61 11.74
C LYS A 72 2.94 1.87 10.97
N SER A 73 3.49 3.07 11.11
CA SER A 73 4.65 3.52 10.34
C SER A 73 5.80 4.03 11.21
N ASN A 74 5.75 3.82 12.54
CA ASN A 74 6.71 4.39 13.49
C ASN A 74 8.16 3.91 13.32
N ARG A 75 8.39 2.87 12.53
CA ARG A 75 9.75 2.40 12.15
C ARG A 75 10.27 3.03 10.87
N ALA A 76 9.50 3.93 10.28
CA ALA A 76 9.85 4.64 9.07
C ALA A 76 9.95 6.12 9.41
N ALA A 77 11.13 6.71 9.21
CA ALA A 77 11.36 8.13 9.47
C ALA A 77 10.54 9.02 8.52
N ARG A 78 10.16 8.46 7.37
CA ARG A 78 9.35 9.12 6.35
C ARG A 78 8.27 8.19 5.86
N VAL A 79 7.21 8.77 5.32
CA VAL A 79 6.17 8.02 4.61
C VAL A 79 5.78 8.76 3.33
N ALA A 80 5.31 8.02 2.33
CA ALA A 80 4.66 8.59 1.17
C ALA A 80 3.14 8.60 1.38
N ALA A 81 2.54 9.77 1.17
CA ALA A 81 1.10 9.98 1.19
C ALA A 81 0.59 10.13 -0.26
N PHE A 82 -0.28 9.22 -0.66
CA PHE A 82 -0.99 9.23 -1.93
C PHE A 82 -2.45 9.61 -1.70
N THR A 83 -3.14 10.12 -2.72
CA THR A 83 -4.61 10.09 -2.72
C THR A 83 -5.10 8.83 -3.42
N ALA A 84 -6.27 8.33 -3.03
CA ALA A 84 -6.92 7.23 -3.75
C ALA A 84 -7.15 7.59 -5.22
N ALA A 85 -7.48 8.86 -5.51
CA ALA A 85 -7.62 9.37 -6.87
C ALA A 85 -6.32 9.22 -7.70
N ALA A 86 -5.17 9.57 -7.12
CA ALA A 86 -3.89 9.52 -7.82
C ALA A 86 -3.48 8.08 -8.18
N LEU A 87 -3.75 7.12 -7.28
CA LEU A 87 -3.48 5.70 -7.54
C LEU A 87 -4.37 5.17 -8.67
N ARG A 88 -5.68 5.47 -8.61
CA ARG A 88 -6.64 5.05 -9.66
C ARG A 88 -6.35 5.70 -11.01
N ALA A 89 -5.90 6.95 -11.03
CA ALA A 89 -5.52 7.63 -12.26
C ALA A 89 -4.37 6.92 -13.02
N GLU A 90 -3.52 6.19 -12.30
CA GLU A 90 -2.46 5.34 -12.87
C GLU A 90 -2.92 3.89 -13.14
N GLY A 91 -4.23 3.62 -13.06
CA GLY A 91 -4.82 2.30 -13.30
C GLY A 91 -4.63 1.31 -12.16
N LEU A 92 -4.28 1.78 -10.96
CA LEU A 92 -4.09 0.91 -9.79
C LEU A 92 -5.41 0.70 -9.04
N GLY A 93 -5.69 -0.55 -8.69
CA GLY A 93 -6.83 -0.91 -7.84
C GLY A 93 -6.52 -0.76 -6.35
N LEU A 94 -7.57 -0.57 -5.56
CA LEU A 94 -7.48 -0.48 -4.10
C LEU A 94 -8.36 -1.55 -3.45
N VAL A 95 -7.73 -2.43 -2.69
CA VAL A 95 -8.38 -3.54 -2.00
C VAL A 95 -8.36 -3.27 -0.50
N LEU A 96 -9.55 -3.13 0.09
CA LEU A 96 -9.69 -3.08 1.54
C LEU A 96 -9.44 -4.48 2.09
N SER A 97 -8.28 -4.68 2.71
CA SER A 97 -7.84 -5.98 3.21
C SER A 97 -7.50 -5.89 4.69
N GLY A 98 -7.43 -7.05 5.36
CA GLY A 98 -7.12 -7.12 6.80
C GLY A 98 -8.07 -6.27 7.67
N ASN A 99 -7.55 -5.74 8.79
CA ASN A 99 -8.28 -4.83 9.65
C ASN A 99 -8.03 -3.38 9.23
N ALA A 100 -9.05 -2.52 9.34
CA ALA A 100 -8.89 -1.08 9.15
C ALA A 100 -7.68 -0.55 9.98
N PRO A 101 -6.85 0.32 9.39
CA PRO A 101 -7.05 1.05 8.14
C PRO A 101 -6.30 0.42 6.95
N HIS A 102 -6.07 -0.89 6.98
CA HIS A 102 -5.21 -1.54 5.99
C HIS A 102 -5.86 -1.63 4.61
N VAL A 103 -5.05 -1.33 3.59
CA VAL A 103 -5.39 -1.34 2.16
C VAL A 103 -4.23 -1.96 1.41
N ASP A 104 -4.50 -2.77 0.38
CA ASP A 104 -3.49 -3.12 -0.61
C ASP A 104 -3.78 -2.39 -1.91
N VAL A 105 -2.72 -1.87 -2.55
CA VAL A 105 -2.76 -1.46 -3.94
C VAL A 105 -2.37 -2.64 -4.83
N THR A 106 -3.12 -2.85 -5.90
CA THR A 106 -2.95 -3.97 -6.84
C THR A 106 -2.91 -3.44 -8.27
N VAL A 107 -2.48 -4.30 -9.21
CA VAL A 107 -2.71 -4.04 -10.64
C VAL A 107 -4.12 -4.52 -10.95
N ASP A 108 -4.84 -3.75 -11.76
CA ASP A 108 -6.27 -3.83 -12.06
C ASP A 108 -7.21 -3.34 -10.95
N ASP A 109 -8.30 -2.73 -11.39
CA ASP A 109 -9.40 -2.26 -10.54
C ASP A 109 -10.08 -3.50 -9.96
N ALA A 110 -9.75 -3.83 -8.71
CA ALA A 110 -10.41 -4.93 -8.02
C ALA A 110 -11.93 -4.67 -8.06
N PRO A 111 -12.74 -5.59 -8.61
CA PRO A 111 -14.17 -5.35 -8.77
C PRO A 111 -14.76 -5.04 -7.39
N ALA A 112 -15.36 -3.86 -7.27
CA ALA A 112 -16.08 -3.48 -6.06
C ALA A 112 -17.20 -4.50 -5.82
N GLY A 113 -17.01 -5.37 -4.82
CA GLY A 113 -18.11 -6.12 -4.20
C GLY A 113 -18.22 -7.63 -4.47
N ILE A 114 -17.20 -8.35 -4.92
CA ILE A 114 -17.31 -9.81 -5.05
C ILE A 114 -16.23 -10.53 -4.24
N ALA A 115 -16.67 -11.20 -3.18
CA ALA A 115 -15.90 -12.18 -2.41
C ALA A 115 -15.78 -13.49 -3.20
N GLU A 116 -15.29 -13.41 -4.44
CA GLU A 116 -14.84 -14.58 -5.18
C GLU A 116 -13.32 -14.53 -5.25
N LEU A 117 -12.71 -15.71 -5.34
CA LEU A 117 -11.28 -15.87 -5.58
C LEU A 117 -10.91 -14.95 -6.75
N VAL A 118 -10.30 -13.80 -6.45
CA VAL A 118 -9.87 -12.87 -7.49
C VAL A 118 -8.78 -13.62 -8.23
N GLN A 119 -9.14 -14.19 -9.37
CA GLN A 119 -8.18 -14.76 -10.29
C GLN A 119 -7.50 -13.56 -10.94
N ILE A 120 -6.52 -13.00 -10.24
CA ILE A 120 -5.64 -11.97 -10.78
C ILE A 120 -4.92 -12.62 -11.97
N THR A 121 -5.26 -12.18 -13.17
CA THR A 121 -4.73 -12.71 -14.42
C THR A 121 -3.79 -11.67 -15.04
N GLU A 122 -2.66 -12.16 -15.60
CA GLU A 122 -1.66 -11.44 -16.42
C GLU A 122 -0.92 -10.22 -15.83
N VAL A 123 -0.89 -10.02 -14.52
CA VAL A 123 -0.12 -8.90 -13.92
C VAL A 123 1.04 -9.39 -13.05
N SER A 124 2.18 -8.70 -13.17
CA SER A 124 3.44 -9.03 -12.48
C SER A 124 3.73 -8.09 -11.31
N ALA A 125 4.68 -8.49 -10.43
CA ALA A 125 5.18 -7.61 -9.38
C ALA A 125 5.85 -6.35 -9.96
N GLU A 126 6.46 -6.50 -11.13
CA GLU A 126 7.08 -5.44 -11.92
C GLU A 126 6.06 -4.40 -12.37
N ASP A 127 4.92 -4.83 -12.92
CA ASP A 127 3.87 -3.91 -13.37
C ASP A 127 3.30 -3.09 -12.20
N LEU A 128 3.12 -3.73 -11.04
CA LEU A 128 2.66 -3.05 -9.82
C LEU A 128 3.68 -2.02 -9.34
N ALA A 129 4.96 -2.40 -9.29
CA ALA A 129 6.03 -1.50 -8.90
C ALA A 129 6.14 -0.31 -9.85
N ASP A 130 6.12 -0.56 -11.16
CA ASP A 130 6.22 0.47 -12.20
C ASP A 130 5.01 1.40 -12.18
N GLY A 131 3.81 0.87 -11.94
CA GLY A 131 2.60 1.67 -11.71
C GLY A 131 2.74 2.60 -10.51
N LEU A 132 3.11 2.07 -9.35
CA LEU A 132 3.24 2.87 -8.14
C LEU A 132 4.31 3.98 -8.28
N LEU A 133 5.42 3.70 -8.98
CA LEU A 133 6.50 4.66 -9.19
C LEU A 133 6.12 5.83 -10.12
N ARG A 134 5.04 5.71 -10.91
CA ARG A 134 4.49 6.82 -11.70
C ARG A 134 3.58 7.75 -10.91
N VAL A 135 3.03 7.27 -9.79
CA VAL A 135 2.05 8.02 -9.01
C VAL A 135 2.74 9.16 -8.26
N THR A 136 2.15 10.36 -8.36
CA THR A 136 2.60 11.50 -7.54
C THR A 136 2.20 11.31 -6.09
N TYR A 137 3.12 11.57 -5.17
CA TYR A 137 2.89 11.50 -3.73
C TYR A 137 3.50 12.68 -3.00
N THR A 138 3.04 12.90 -1.77
CA THR A 138 3.66 13.82 -0.82
C THR A 138 4.55 13.04 0.13
N LEU A 139 5.79 13.50 0.32
CA LEU A 139 6.68 12.98 1.35
C LEU A 139 6.31 13.61 2.70
N VAL A 140 6.09 12.80 3.71
CA VAL A 140 5.73 13.23 5.07
C VAL A 140 6.80 12.72 6.03
N GLU A 141 7.38 13.63 6.80
CA GLU A 141 8.28 13.27 7.91
C GLU A 141 7.47 12.64 9.05
N ASN A 142 8.03 11.61 9.68
CA ASN A 142 7.39 10.91 10.77
C ASN A 142 7.96 11.38 12.11
N ASP A 143 7.27 12.31 12.75
CA ASP A 143 7.62 12.82 14.08
C ASP A 143 7.55 11.73 15.19
N TYR A 144 6.93 10.59 14.90
CA TYR A 144 6.84 9.43 15.79
C TYR A 144 7.87 8.34 15.47
N PHE A 145 8.86 8.65 14.65
CA PHE A 145 9.92 7.71 14.31
C PHE A 145 10.66 7.25 15.57
N VAL A 146 10.49 5.97 15.88
CA VAL A 146 11.32 5.24 16.82
C VAL A 146 12.29 4.46 15.96
N GLY A 147 13.47 5.04 15.71
CA GLY A 147 14.53 4.35 14.98
C GLY A 147 14.78 2.97 15.55
N ASP A 148 15.42 2.11 14.75
CA ASP A 148 15.85 0.80 15.26
C ASP A 148 16.70 1.05 16.51
N LYS A 149 16.19 0.63 17.68
CA LYS A 149 17.07 0.36 18.81
C LYS A 149 17.94 -0.78 18.33
N GLU A 150 19.20 -0.48 18.02
CA GLU A 150 20.26 -1.49 17.85
C GLU A 150 20.18 -2.58 18.92
#